data_AF-A0A953B7E9-F1
#
_entry.id   AF-A0A953B7E9-F1
#
_cell.length_a   1.000
_cell.length_b   1.000
_cell.length_c   1.000
_cell.angle_alpha   90.00
_cell.angle_beta   90.00
_cell.angle_gamma   90.00
#
_symmetry.space_group_name_H-M   'P 1'
#
loop_
_entity.id
_entity.type
_entity.pdbx_description
1 polymer ?
#
loop_
_entity_poly.entity_id
_entity_poly.type
_entity_poly.pdbx_seq_one_letter_code
_entity_poly.pdbx_strand_id
1 'polypeptide(L)'
;MARIQRAASRSQQEASGEVKSRKPLVGILGGSKSDFPVLEKSGMILDELGIPYELLVVSAHRTPDRLFEYATSAHGRGIEVIIAGAGGAAHLPGMLASKTHLPVIGVPIPTENLRGLDSLLSIVQMPKGIPVATVAIGGAENAGLLAGQVLAGGHPEIAERIRNYRAAQTESVLNSPEAKGHGSRQRRIR
;
A
#
# COMPACT_ATOMS: atom_id res chain seq x y z
N MET A 1 -47.46 -20.24 16.47
CA MET A 1 -46.90 -18.88 16.45
C MET A 1 -45.42 -18.82 16.86
N ALA A 2 -44.93 -19.57 17.86
CA ALA A 2 -43.54 -19.47 18.35
C ALA A 2 -42.43 -20.20 17.54
N ARG A 3 -42.76 -21.04 16.54
CA ARG A 3 -41.74 -21.77 15.73
C ARG A 3 -41.27 -21.02 14.48
N ILE A 4 -42.05 -20.06 13.98
CA ILE A 4 -41.71 -19.30 12.76
C ILE A 4 -40.79 -18.10 13.09
N GLN A 5 -40.84 -17.59 14.32
CA GLN A 5 -39.97 -16.48 14.76
C GLN A 5 -38.51 -16.91 15.06
N ARG A 6 -38.24 -18.21 15.28
CA ARG A 6 -36.86 -18.73 15.49
C ARG A 6 -36.08 -18.99 14.20
N ALA A 7 -36.76 -19.14 13.06
CA ALA A 7 -36.09 -19.30 11.76
C ALA A 7 -35.62 -17.94 11.21
N ALA A 8 -36.42 -16.89 11.40
CA ALA A 8 -36.10 -15.52 10.96
C ALA A 8 -34.91 -14.89 11.74
N SER A 9 -34.68 -15.30 13.00
CA SER A 9 -33.54 -14.83 13.79
C SER A 9 -32.23 -15.54 13.49
N ARG A 10 -32.27 -16.72 12.85
CA ARG A 10 -31.06 -17.45 12.38
C ARG A 10 -30.57 -16.91 11.04
N SER A 11 -31.50 -16.58 10.14
CA SER A 11 -31.19 -16.02 8.82
C SER A 11 -30.64 -14.58 8.84
N GLN A 12 -30.73 -13.87 9.97
CA GLN A 12 -30.12 -12.54 10.14
C GLN A 12 -28.79 -12.56 10.90
N GLN A 13 -28.39 -13.71 11.47
CA GLN A 13 -27.07 -13.91 12.08
C GLN A 13 -26.02 -14.49 11.11
N GLU A 14 -26.43 -14.91 9.91
CA GLU A 14 -25.53 -15.44 8.87
C GLU A 14 -25.11 -14.37 7.82
N ALA A 15 -25.63 -13.15 7.91
CA ALA A 15 -25.37 -12.05 6.96
C ALA A 15 -24.38 -10.99 7.45
N SER A 16 -23.80 -11.16 8.63
CA SER A 16 -22.62 -10.40 9.06
C SER A 16 -21.40 -11.28 8.83
N GLY A 17 -20.85 -11.21 7.61
CA GLY A 17 -19.63 -11.91 7.23
C GLY A 17 -18.54 -11.63 8.26
N GLU A 18 -18.22 -12.67 9.04
CA GLU A 18 -17.10 -12.68 9.96
C GLU A 18 -15.83 -12.47 9.13
N VAL A 19 -15.32 -11.24 9.09
CA VAL A 19 -13.99 -10.95 8.54
C VAL A 19 -13.02 -11.65 9.48
N LYS A 20 -12.72 -12.92 9.21
CA LYS A 20 -11.57 -13.60 9.81
C LYS A 20 -10.38 -12.70 9.53
N SER A 21 -9.89 -12.01 10.55
CA SER A 21 -8.74 -11.12 10.45
C SER A 21 -7.54 -11.97 10.04
N ARG A 22 -7.30 -12.06 8.72
CA ARG A 22 -6.12 -12.73 8.19
C ARG A 22 -4.93 -11.95 8.72
N LYS A 23 -3.93 -12.68 9.23
CA LYS A 23 -2.68 -12.07 9.69
C LYS A 23 -2.11 -11.21 8.56
N PRO A 24 -1.69 -9.97 8.84
CA PRO A 24 -1.18 -9.08 7.80
C PRO A 24 0.10 -9.65 7.21
N LEU A 25 0.21 -9.60 5.88
CA LEU A 25 1.44 -9.89 5.13
C LEU A 25 2.22 -8.61 4.82
N VAL A 26 1.53 -7.47 4.76
CA VAL A 26 2.12 -6.16 4.47
C VAL A 26 1.94 -5.21 5.65
N GLY A 27 3.01 -4.56 6.07
CA GLY A 27 2.98 -3.48 7.05
C GLY A 27 3.07 -2.12 6.37
N ILE A 28 2.05 -1.28 6.49
CA ILE A 28 2.07 0.10 5.99
C ILE A 28 2.32 1.06 7.15
N LEU A 29 3.42 1.81 7.10
CA LEU A 29 3.87 2.69 8.17
C LEU A 29 3.99 4.14 7.71
N GLY A 30 3.33 5.04 8.43
CA GLY A 30 3.51 6.49 8.29
C GLY A 30 4.26 7.10 9.47
N GLY A 31 5.05 8.15 9.23
CA GLY A 31 5.73 8.91 10.29
C GLY A 31 4.76 9.77 11.11
N SER A 32 3.60 10.10 10.55
CA SER A 32 2.54 10.93 11.09
C SER A 32 1.17 10.52 10.54
N LYS A 33 0.08 10.90 11.23
CA LYS A 33 -1.28 10.74 10.69
C LYS A 33 -1.51 11.56 9.41
N SER A 34 -0.75 12.65 9.23
CA SER A 34 -0.80 13.47 8.01
C SER A 34 -0.35 12.72 6.75
N ASP A 35 0.37 11.60 6.90
CA ASP A 35 0.85 10.80 5.77
C ASP A 35 -0.24 9.84 5.25
N PHE A 36 -1.29 9.58 6.04
CA PHE A 36 -2.31 8.57 5.76
C PHE A 36 -3.12 8.83 4.49
N PRO A 37 -3.52 10.07 4.14
CA PRO A 37 -4.19 10.33 2.86
C PRO A 37 -3.40 9.86 1.63
N VAL A 38 -2.08 9.78 1.74
CA VAL A 38 -1.22 9.17 0.72
C VAL A 38 -1.14 7.65 0.92
N LEU A 39 -0.79 7.19 2.11
CA LEU A 39 -0.53 5.76 2.37
C LEU A 39 -1.76 4.84 2.28
N GLU A 40 -2.96 5.35 2.53
CA GLU A 40 -4.21 4.58 2.38
C GLU A 40 -4.41 4.08 0.95
N LYS A 41 -3.84 4.77 -0.05
CA LYS A 41 -3.84 4.33 -1.45
C LYS A 41 -3.06 3.03 -1.67
N SER A 42 -2.01 2.77 -0.87
CA SER A 42 -1.37 1.45 -0.86
C SER A 42 -2.34 0.39 -0.36
N GLY A 43 -3.07 0.68 0.72
CA GLY A 43 -4.10 -0.19 1.29
C GLY A 43 -5.18 -0.54 0.27
N MET A 44 -5.69 0.45 -0.48
CA MET A 44 -6.69 0.24 -1.53
C MET A 44 -6.23 -0.78 -2.60
N ILE A 45 -4.97 -0.70 -3.03
CA ILE A 45 -4.40 -1.67 -3.99
C ILE A 45 -4.26 -3.06 -3.34
N LEU A 46 -3.84 -3.12 -2.08
CA LEU A 46 -3.73 -4.40 -1.37
C LEU A 46 -5.09 -5.06 -1.15
N ASP A 47 -6.13 -4.27 -0.86
CA ASP A 47 -7.52 -4.75 -0.78
C ASP A 47 -8.00 -5.34 -2.12
N GLU A 48 -7.76 -4.64 -3.23
CA GLU A 48 -8.09 -5.13 -4.58
C GLU A 48 -7.33 -6.43 -4.91
N LEU A 49 -6.08 -6.54 -4.46
CA LEU A 49 -5.27 -7.75 -4.59
C LEU A 49 -5.56 -8.80 -3.49
N GLY A 50 -6.51 -8.57 -2.59
CA GLY A 50 -6.86 -9.49 -1.51
C GLY A 50 -5.69 -9.83 -0.57
N ILE A 51 -4.78 -8.89 -0.35
CA ILE A 51 -3.58 -9.03 0.48
C ILE A 51 -3.86 -8.38 1.84
N PRO A 52 -3.84 -9.13 2.96
CA PRO A 52 -4.08 -8.55 4.27
C PRO A 52 -2.92 -7.65 4.68
N TYR A 53 -3.23 -6.49 5.25
CA TYR A 53 -2.25 -5.50 5.68
C TYR A 53 -2.63 -4.85 7.00
N GLU A 54 -1.66 -4.16 7.61
CA GLU A 54 -1.86 -3.25 8.75
C GLU A 54 -1.42 -1.84 8.37
N LEU A 55 -2.05 -0.81 8.93
CA LEU A 55 -1.69 0.60 8.73
C LEU A 55 -1.44 1.26 10.10
N LEU A 56 -0.21 1.71 10.36
CA LEU A 56 0.21 2.20 11.68
C LEU A 56 1.03 3.50 11.59
N VAL A 57 0.96 4.31 12.65
CA VAL A 57 1.88 5.44 12.85
C VAL A 57 3.12 4.96 13.61
N VAL A 58 4.29 5.17 13.02
CA VAL A 58 5.60 4.88 13.58
C VAL A 58 6.56 6.00 13.17
N SER A 59 6.89 6.90 14.10
CA SER A 59 7.75 8.04 13.82
C SER A 59 9.21 7.71 14.08
N ALA A 60 10.06 7.79 13.06
CA ALA A 60 11.50 7.57 13.22
C ALA A 60 12.16 8.56 14.20
N HIS A 61 11.70 9.82 14.21
CA HIS A 61 12.29 10.86 15.03
C HIS A 61 11.67 10.98 16.42
N ARG A 62 10.36 10.69 16.56
CA ARG A 62 9.62 10.89 17.81
C ARG A 62 9.39 9.63 18.62
N THR A 63 9.40 8.45 17.97
CA THR A 63 9.21 7.15 18.61
C THR A 63 10.23 6.14 18.07
N PRO A 64 11.55 6.41 18.18
CA PRO A 64 12.58 5.56 17.58
C PRO A 64 12.59 4.13 18.12
N ASP A 65 12.32 3.94 19.43
CA ASP A 65 12.29 2.60 20.03
C ASP A 65 11.12 1.77 19.49
N ARG A 66 9.95 2.39 19.31
CA ARG A 66 8.78 1.75 18.68
C ARG A 66 9.07 1.35 17.23
N LEU A 67 9.82 2.17 16.48
CA LEU A 67 10.28 1.81 15.13
C LEU A 67 11.14 0.56 15.17
N PHE A 68 12.08 0.50 16.11
CA PHE A 68 12.99 -0.61 16.27
C PHE A 68 12.27 -1.90 16.64
N GLU A 69 11.36 -1.82 17.61
CA GLU A 69 10.48 -2.91 18.03
C GLU A 69 9.64 -3.42 16.87
N TYR A 70 9.05 -2.52 16.08
CA TYR A 70 8.28 -2.89 14.90
C TYR A 70 9.15 -3.64 13.89
N ALA A 71 10.28 -3.06 13.48
CA ALA A 71 11.14 -3.62 12.44
C ALA A 71 11.69 -5.02 12.79
N THR A 72 12.13 -5.19 14.04
CA THR A 72 12.72 -6.44 14.53
C THR A 72 11.70 -7.54 14.78
N SER A 73 10.46 -7.18 15.14
CA SER A 73 9.38 -8.17 15.37
C SER A 73 8.55 -8.49 14.12
N ALA A 74 8.58 -7.65 13.08
CA ALA A 74 7.70 -7.75 11.91
C ALA A 74 7.69 -9.16 11.26
N HIS A 75 8.87 -9.73 10.99
CA HIS A 75 8.98 -11.06 10.39
C HIS A 75 8.33 -12.14 11.26
N GLY A 76 8.57 -12.12 12.58
CA GLY A 76 7.97 -13.07 13.52
C GLY A 76 6.44 -12.96 13.62
N ARG A 77 5.85 -11.82 13.23
CA ARG A 77 4.40 -11.62 13.15
C ARG A 77 3.78 -12.12 11.84
N GLY A 78 4.60 -12.50 10.86
CA GLY A 78 4.18 -12.92 9.53
C GLY A 78 4.17 -11.80 8.49
N ILE A 79 4.73 -10.62 8.80
CA ILE A 79 4.94 -9.58 7.78
C ILE A 79 6.05 -10.04 6.85
N GLU A 80 5.82 -9.87 5.55
CA GLU A 80 6.75 -10.23 4.49
C GLU A 80 7.23 -9.02 3.70
N VAL A 81 6.46 -7.92 3.66
CA VAL A 81 6.86 -6.66 3.02
C VAL A 81 6.45 -5.47 3.90
N ILE A 82 7.31 -4.45 3.98
CA ILE A 82 6.99 -3.19 4.67
C ILE A 82 6.91 -2.06 3.64
N ILE A 83 5.82 -1.30 3.67
CA ILE A 83 5.67 -0.02 2.96
C ILE A 83 5.83 1.09 3.99
N ALA A 84 6.71 2.04 3.74
CA ALA A 84 7.00 3.14 4.67
C ALA A 84 6.93 4.49 3.97
N GLY A 85 6.10 5.40 4.48
CA GLY A 85 5.95 6.77 4.01
C GLY A 85 6.51 7.79 4.98
N ALA A 86 7.32 8.72 4.47
CA ALA A 86 7.75 9.90 5.23
C ALA A 86 8.03 11.10 4.31
N GLY A 87 7.90 12.31 4.87
CA GLY A 87 8.17 13.58 4.19
C GLY A 87 9.35 14.34 4.79
N GLY A 88 9.96 15.25 4.02
CA GLY A 88 11.08 16.09 4.41
C GLY A 88 12.37 15.27 4.56
N ALA A 89 13.00 15.34 5.74
CA ALA A 89 14.09 14.45 6.14
C ALA A 89 13.53 13.04 6.44
N ALA A 90 13.16 12.32 5.38
CA ALA A 90 12.30 11.15 5.40
C ALA A 90 13.04 9.86 5.81
N HIS A 91 13.42 9.76 7.09
CA HIS A 91 14.27 8.65 7.58
C HIS A 91 13.54 7.33 7.88
N LEU A 92 12.20 7.32 7.93
CA LEU A 92 11.44 6.13 8.32
C LEU A 92 11.77 4.88 7.45
N PRO A 93 11.78 4.95 6.11
CA PRO A 93 12.04 3.76 5.29
C PRO A 93 13.46 3.21 5.49
N GLY A 94 14.48 4.07 5.48
CA GLY A 94 15.87 3.67 5.66
C GLY A 94 16.14 3.08 7.04
N MET A 95 15.56 3.66 8.09
CA MET A 95 15.71 3.15 9.45
C MET A 95 15.05 1.79 9.64
N LEU A 96 13.85 1.58 9.07
CA LEU A 96 13.20 0.26 9.06
C LEU A 96 14.08 -0.77 8.34
N ALA A 97 14.56 -0.45 7.13
CA ALA A 97 15.42 -1.33 6.34
C ALA A 97 16.72 -1.68 7.08
N SER A 98 17.26 -0.78 7.90
CA SER A 98 18.46 -1.06 8.70
C SER A 98 18.23 -2.05 9.86
N LYS A 99 16.98 -2.36 10.18
CA LYS A 99 16.57 -3.17 11.34
C LYS A 99 15.78 -4.42 11.00
N THR A 100 15.58 -4.69 9.73
CA THR A 100 14.92 -5.91 9.27
C THR A 100 15.58 -6.44 8.01
N HIS A 101 15.45 -7.74 7.79
CA HIS A 101 15.85 -8.38 6.53
C HIS A 101 14.70 -8.40 5.51
N LEU A 102 13.49 -7.99 5.91
CA LEU A 102 12.35 -7.89 5.02
C LEU A 102 12.54 -6.78 3.97
N PRO A 103 12.01 -6.95 2.75
CA PRO A 103 11.92 -5.88 1.78
C PRO A 103 11.18 -4.65 2.34
N VAL A 104 11.80 -3.48 2.19
CA VAL A 104 11.18 -2.18 2.55
C VAL A 104 10.99 -1.34 1.29
N ILE A 105 9.75 -0.91 1.07
CA ILE A 105 9.33 -0.02 0.00
C ILE A 105 9.14 1.38 0.58
N GLY A 106 9.88 2.36 0.05
CA GLY A 106 9.81 3.74 0.49
C GLY A 106 8.88 4.58 -0.39
N VAL A 107 7.92 5.28 0.22
CA VAL A 107 7.03 6.25 -0.43
C VAL A 107 7.43 7.66 0.00
N PRO A 108 8.07 8.46 -0.88
CA PRO A 108 8.35 9.85 -0.57
C PRO A 108 7.05 10.65 -0.46
N ILE A 109 6.74 11.19 0.72
CA ILE A 109 5.53 12.01 0.93
C ILE A 109 5.81 13.43 0.42
N PRO A 110 4.95 14.02 -0.42
CA PRO A 110 5.15 15.38 -0.91
C PRO A 110 5.19 16.39 0.24
N THR A 111 6.18 17.28 0.20
CA THR A 111 6.29 18.42 1.12
C THR A 111 5.80 19.70 0.47
N GLU A 112 5.42 20.69 1.27
CA GLU A 112 4.92 21.97 0.78
C GLU A 112 5.98 22.72 -0.05
N ASN A 113 7.18 22.89 0.52
CA ASN A 113 8.23 23.74 -0.03
C ASN A 113 8.98 23.10 -1.21
N LEU A 114 9.35 21.82 -1.09
CA LEU A 114 10.20 21.13 -2.05
C LEU A 114 9.45 20.07 -2.86
N ARG A 115 8.13 20.01 -2.72
CA ARG A 115 7.25 19.09 -3.47
C ARG A 115 7.68 17.63 -3.39
N GLY A 116 8.33 17.25 -2.28
CA GLY A 116 8.81 15.88 -2.04
C GLY A 116 10.19 15.55 -2.60
N LEU A 117 10.93 16.49 -3.21
CA LEU A 117 12.30 16.24 -3.66
C LEU A 117 13.24 15.91 -2.48
N ASP A 118 13.08 16.64 -1.37
CA ASP A 118 13.73 16.36 -0.09
C ASP A 118 13.46 14.93 0.40
N SER A 119 12.20 14.52 0.30
CA SER A 119 11.71 13.22 0.73
C SER A 119 12.25 12.12 -0.16
N LEU A 120 12.25 12.35 -1.48
CA LEU A 120 12.77 11.42 -2.48
C LEU A 120 14.25 11.15 -2.24
N LEU A 121 15.06 12.20 -2.15
CA LEU A 121 16.50 12.07 -1.97
C LEU A 121 16.86 11.48 -0.60
N SER A 122 16.07 11.77 0.44
CA SER A 122 16.25 11.17 1.77
C SER A 122 16.00 9.67 1.80
N ILE A 123 15.20 9.13 0.88
CA ILE A 123 14.81 7.72 0.84
C ILE A 123 15.66 6.94 -0.19
N VAL A 124 15.82 7.46 -1.40
CA VAL A 124 16.39 6.70 -2.53
C VAL A 124 17.91 6.57 -2.47
N GLN A 125 18.61 7.53 -1.86
CA GLN A 125 20.07 7.61 -1.85
C GLN A 125 20.72 6.77 -0.73
N MET A 126 20.15 5.59 -0.42
CA MET A 126 20.74 4.70 0.56
C MET A 126 22.15 4.26 0.12
N PRO A 127 23.14 4.29 1.01
CA PRO A 127 24.47 3.77 0.70
C PRO A 127 24.44 2.24 0.54
N LYS A 128 25.51 1.69 -0.05
CA LYS A 128 25.67 0.24 -0.22
C LYS A 128 25.46 -0.50 1.11
N GLY A 129 24.59 -1.52 1.09
CA GLY A 129 24.40 -2.47 2.18
C GLY A 129 22.96 -2.56 2.67
N ILE A 130 22.24 -1.44 2.74
CA ILE A 130 20.87 -1.38 3.28
C ILE A 130 19.94 -0.77 2.22
N PRO A 131 19.33 -1.58 1.33
CA PRO A 131 18.52 -1.05 0.24
C PRO A 131 17.11 -0.64 0.69
N VAL A 132 16.53 0.32 -0.01
CA VAL A 132 15.10 0.66 0.04
C VAL A 132 14.57 0.72 -1.39
N ALA A 133 13.50 0.00 -1.69
CA ALA A 133 12.83 0.07 -2.99
C ALA A 133 11.97 1.34 -3.04
N THR A 134 12.46 2.40 -3.69
CA THR A 134 11.78 3.70 -3.67
C THR A 134 10.85 3.87 -4.86
N VAL A 135 9.60 4.26 -4.60
CA VAL A 135 8.62 4.60 -5.65
C VAL A 135 8.55 6.10 -5.90
N ALA A 136 7.72 6.53 -6.86
CA ALA A 136 7.49 7.95 -7.14
C ALA A 136 7.01 8.72 -5.90
N ILE A 137 7.25 10.04 -5.88
CA ILE A 137 6.71 10.95 -4.86
C ILE A 137 5.18 10.82 -4.84
N GLY A 138 4.62 10.53 -3.66
CA GLY A 138 3.19 10.27 -3.47
C GLY A 138 2.66 8.98 -4.12
N GLY A 139 3.52 8.15 -4.72
CA GLY A 139 3.17 6.97 -5.49
C GLY A 139 2.78 5.75 -4.66
N ALA A 140 1.93 5.92 -3.66
CA ALA A 140 1.54 4.87 -2.72
C ALA A 140 0.79 3.71 -3.40
N GLU A 141 -0.01 3.97 -4.43
CA GLU A 141 -0.65 2.91 -5.24
C GLU A 141 0.41 1.95 -5.80
N ASN A 142 1.50 2.49 -6.35
CA ASN A 142 2.61 1.69 -6.87
C ASN A 142 3.36 0.95 -5.77
N ALA A 143 3.44 1.48 -4.55
CA ALA A 143 4.02 0.75 -3.42
C ALA A 143 3.17 -0.46 -3.04
N GLY A 144 1.84 -0.33 -3.04
CA GLY A 144 0.93 -1.46 -2.82
C GLY A 144 1.08 -2.53 -3.91
N LEU A 145 1.13 -2.11 -5.18
CA LEU A 145 1.31 -3.02 -6.30
C LEU A 145 2.68 -3.72 -6.27
N LEU A 146 3.75 -2.98 -5.95
CA LEU A 146 5.11 -3.53 -5.81
C LEU A 146 5.20 -4.52 -4.66
N ALA A 147 4.54 -4.25 -3.52
CA ALA A 147 4.47 -5.21 -2.42
C ALA A 147 3.79 -6.52 -2.87
N GLY A 148 2.68 -6.43 -3.61
CA GLY A 148 2.06 -7.59 -4.23
C GLY A 148 3.02 -8.35 -5.17
N GLN A 149 3.79 -7.64 -6.00
CA GLN A 149 4.75 -8.25 -6.92
C GLN A 149 5.89 -8.98 -6.20
N VAL A 150 6.36 -8.44 -5.07
CA VAL A 150 7.33 -9.12 -4.21
C VAL A 150 6.73 -10.42 -3.65
N LEU A 151 5.50 -10.36 -3.12
CA LEU A 151 4.81 -11.53 -2.56
C LEU A 151 4.47 -12.58 -3.63
N ALA A 152 4.23 -12.18 -4.88
CA ALA A 152 3.90 -13.09 -5.97
C ALA A 152 4.95 -14.19 -6.22
N GLY A 153 6.20 -13.99 -5.77
CA GLY A 153 7.25 -15.02 -5.83
C GLY A 153 6.97 -16.23 -4.92
N GLY A 154 6.27 -16.03 -3.80
CA GLY A 154 5.87 -17.08 -2.85
C GLY A 154 4.38 -17.44 -2.89
N HIS A 155 3.55 -16.59 -3.51
CA HIS A 155 2.09 -16.68 -3.47
C HIS A 155 1.49 -16.70 -4.90
N PRO A 156 1.29 -17.89 -5.51
CA PRO A 156 0.79 -18.01 -6.87
C PRO A 156 -0.58 -17.34 -7.10
N GLU A 157 -1.43 -17.31 -6.09
CA GLU A 157 -2.73 -16.65 -6.13
C GLU A 157 -2.62 -15.12 -6.19
N ILE A 158 -1.60 -14.54 -5.55
CA ILE A 158 -1.29 -13.10 -5.66
C ILE A 158 -0.76 -12.81 -7.07
N ALA A 159 0.11 -13.67 -7.60
CA ALA A 159 0.65 -13.54 -8.95
C ALA A 159 -0.47 -13.49 -10.01
N GLU A 160 -1.49 -14.33 -9.88
CA GLU A 160 -2.65 -14.34 -10.76
C GLU A 160 -3.48 -13.05 -10.63
N ARG A 161 -3.76 -12.59 -9.41
CA ARG A 161 -4.48 -11.32 -9.20
C ARG A 161 -3.73 -10.12 -9.78
N ILE A 162 -2.39 -10.12 -9.76
CA ILE A 162 -1.59 -9.07 -10.41
C ILE A 162 -1.63 -9.16 -11.94
N ARG A 163 -1.67 -10.36 -12.52
CA ARG A 163 -1.85 -10.51 -13.98
C ARG A 163 -3.20 -9.93 -14.41
N ASN A 164 -4.27 -10.28 -13.71
CA ASN A 164 -5.62 -9.77 -13.94
C ASN A 164 -5.69 -8.26 -13.71
N TYR A 165 -5.06 -7.81 -12.62
CA TYR A 165 -4.46 -6.50 -12.40
C TYR A 165 -4.23 -5.69 -13.67
N ARG A 166 -3.12 -6.07 -14.30
CA ARG A 166 -2.52 -5.38 -15.43
C ARG A 166 -3.34 -5.53 -16.70
N ALA A 167 -4.01 -6.67 -16.88
CA ALA A 167 -4.91 -6.89 -18.00
C ALA A 167 -6.07 -5.90 -17.97
N ALA A 168 -6.72 -5.72 -16.81
CA ALA A 168 -7.81 -4.77 -16.64
C ALA A 168 -7.37 -3.31 -16.87
N GLN A 169 -6.17 -2.93 -16.39
CA GLN A 169 -5.61 -1.59 -16.68
C GLN A 169 -5.35 -1.38 -18.17
N THR A 170 -4.89 -2.41 -18.88
CA THR A 170 -4.68 -2.35 -20.33
C THR A 170 -6.01 -2.20 -21.06
N GLU A 171 -7.00 -3.01 -20.68
CA GLU A 171 -8.34 -2.99 -21.27
C GLU A 171 -9.04 -1.64 -21.03
N SER A 172 -8.89 -1.04 -19.85
CA SER A 172 -9.51 0.26 -19.54
C SER A 172 -9.00 1.36 -20.47
N VAL A 173 -7.69 1.37 -20.77
CA VAL A 173 -7.08 2.32 -21.71
C VAL A 173 -7.60 2.06 -23.12
N LEU A 174 -7.58 0.81 -23.59
CA LEU A 174 -8.06 0.44 -24.94
C LEU A 174 -9.55 0.74 -25.13
N ASN A 175 -10.34 0.68 -24.05
CA ASN A 175 -11.76 0.97 -24.08
C ASN A 175 -12.11 2.46 -23.96
N SER A 176 -11.14 3.32 -23.64
CA SER A 176 -11.36 4.75 -23.50
C SER A 176 -11.74 5.41 -24.83
N PRO A 177 -12.65 6.41 -24.83
CA PRO A 177 -13.00 7.17 -26.04
C PRO A 177 -11.79 7.79 -26.76
N GLU A 178 -10.80 8.23 -25.98
CA GLU A 178 -9.56 8.84 -26.45
C GLU A 178 -8.70 7.84 -27.23
N ALA A 179 -8.55 6.61 -26.73
CA ALA A 179 -7.84 5.54 -27.43
C ALA A 179 -8.55 5.11 -28.73
N LYS A 180 -9.88 5.21 -28.76
CA LYS A 180 -10.71 4.89 -29.94
C LYS A 180 -10.75 6.03 -30.97
N GLY A 181 -10.01 7.12 -30.78
CA GLY A 181 -9.91 8.22 -31.75
C GLY A 181 -11.19 9.03 -31.93
N HIS A 182 -12.14 8.97 -31.00
CA HIS A 182 -13.36 9.79 -31.04
C HIS A 182 -13.06 11.20 -30.51
N GLY A 183 -12.18 11.91 -31.22
CA GLY A 183 -11.89 13.32 -30.99
C GLY A 183 -13.14 14.17 -31.19
N SER A 184 -13.46 14.95 -30.17
CA SER A 184 -14.49 16.00 -30.12
C SER A 184 -14.79 16.65 -31.48
N ARG A 185 -16.01 16.43 -32.01
CA ARG A 185 -16.54 17.24 -33.12
C ARG A 185 -16.87 18.65 -32.63
N GLN A 186 -16.31 19.63 -33.32
CA GLN A 186 -16.79 21.00 -33.56
C GLN A 186 -16.79 21.98 -32.37
N ARG A 187 -15.68 22.72 -32.21
CA ARG A 187 -15.79 24.15 -31.93
C ARG A 187 -16.26 24.86 -33.21
N ARG A 188 -17.57 25.09 -33.32
CA ARG A 188 -18.11 26.10 -34.24
C ARG A 188 -17.67 27.47 -33.73
N ILE A 189 -16.65 28.03 -34.36
CA ILE A 189 -16.35 29.45 -34.25
C ILE A 189 -17.53 30.18 -34.93
N ARG A 190 -18.19 31.06 -34.17
CA ARG A 190 -19.02 32.15 -34.69
C ARG A 190 -18.29 33.44 -34.40
#